data_AF-G4CZ58-F1
#
_entry.id   AF-G4CZ58-F1
#
_cell.length_a   1.000
_cell.length_b   1.000
_cell.length_c   1.000
_cell.angle_alpha   90.00
_cell.angle_beta   90.00
_cell.angle_gamma   90.00
#
_symmetry.space_group_name_H-M   'P 1'
#
loop_
_entity.id
_entity.type
_entity.pdbx_description
1 polymer ?
#
loop_
_entity_poly.entity_id
_entity_poly.type
_entity_poly.pdbx_seq_one_letter_code
_entity_poly.pdbx_strand_id
1 'polypeptide(L)'
;MRIREEYEKAMPLKRRPGRRVLAAAASAVLAVSAMMQVPAAHAVIPPKPQGYPIAHLYESCTDASAHAQGYPEWHYGETGRRYLSDGTIQFTNRTDQVVPYTGTIETESNHAISATSAAKLPSGWNTTAKSDIGLKLSNGWVEGETVGPVKLKPGESIRVEYGVLEKDFVSMFVTCSDGVLQNSNGANVIRGTGPAERYAFVYLIHADGSISDLAMQIPSRHAGANSKPMGSDTYTAMSGPSLESVAKPTDHVVEPAVAPQKDPSWPAKGQTCRARDIAWYPYDISSIQPTYRKPGYSTDFLNWSKAPYDYHPVTDFVVGAQYNGYANWMGRYGRLPAGWLGSVGATNRAYMPVGTALGAVHLQPGERVRVTYGTTMTRVNYREIHCGRDGKYSLVSNYGTASAPSGFWAEATVTSRDGSVRKIDVTPDKYRQVPLPTQSDR
;
A
#
# COMPACT_ATOMS: atom_id res chain seq x y z
N MET A 1 29.05 9.10 19.73
CA MET A 1 30.04 9.75 20.64
C MET A 1 30.83 8.69 21.42
N ARG A 2 32.00 8.28 20.91
CA ARG A 2 32.91 7.33 21.57
C ARG A 2 34.02 8.09 22.29
N ILE A 3 34.03 8.00 23.62
CA ILE A 3 35.21 8.28 24.43
C ILE A 3 35.98 6.96 24.51
N ARG A 4 37.24 7.01 24.06
CA ARG A 4 38.24 5.95 24.14
C ARG A 4 38.82 5.99 25.56
N GLU A 5 38.65 4.93 26.33
CA GLU A 5 39.56 4.59 27.43
C GLU A 5 39.98 3.14 27.24
N GLU A 6 41.28 2.95 27.06
CA GLU A 6 41.94 1.65 27.03
C GLU A 6 42.10 1.12 28.46
N TYR A 7 41.73 -0.14 28.70
CA TYR A 7 42.40 -0.98 29.69
C TYR A 7 42.47 -2.42 29.17
N GLU A 8 43.69 -2.94 29.13
CA GLU A 8 44.03 -4.29 28.67
C GLU A 8 43.65 -5.39 29.69
N LYS A 9 43.26 -6.54 29.11
CA LYS A 9 43.46 -7.95 29.56
C LYS A 9 42.77 -8.44 30.84
N ALA A 10 41.78 -9.33 30.66
CA ALA A 10 41.91 -10.79 30.80
C ALA A 10 40.55 -11.47 31.09
N MET A 11 40.14 -12.42 30.25
CA MET A 11 39.18 -13.50 30.58
C MET A 11 39.93 -14.66 31.26
N PRO A 12 39.29 -15.73 31.79
CA PRO A 12 37.85 -16.03 32.04
C PRO A 12 37.56 -16.64 33.44
N LEU A 13 36.28 -16.90 33.79
CA LEU A 13 35.74 -18.16 34.35
C LEU A 13 34.54 -18.00 35.33
N LYS A 14 33.43 -18.66 34.95
CA LYS A 14 32.57 -19.58 35.72
C LYS A 14 32.12 -19.26 37.17
N ARG A 15 30.78 -19.38 37.34
CA ARG A 15 29.95 -19.97 38.44
C ARG A 15 29.04 -19.00 39.24
N ARG A 16 27.72 -19.28 39.16
CA ARG A 16 26.65 -19.05 40.18
C ARG A 16 27.01 -19.74 41.52
N PRO A 17 26.30 -19.58 42.67
CA PRO A 17 24.95 -19.02 42.92
C PRO A 17 24.81 -18.17 44.24
N GLY A 18 23.60 -17.68 44.55
CA GLY A 18 23.17 -17.65 45.97
C GLY A 18 22.38 -16.43 46.48
N ARG A 19 21.13 -16.71 46.87
CA ARG A 19 20.37 -16.20 48.05
C ARG A 19 20.02 -14.70 48.20
N ARG A 20 18.71 -14.48 48.00
CA ARG A 20 17.74 -13.74 48.85
C ARG A 20 18.30 -12.94 50.04
N VAL A 21 17.99 -11.65 50.05
CA VAL A 21 17.73 -10.85 51.26
C VAL A 21 16.41 -10.10 51.07
N LEU A 22 15.51 -10.24 52.06
CA LEU A 22 14.26 -9.50 52.23
C LEU A 22 14.49 -8.41 53.28
N ALA A 23 14.17 -7.14 52.97
CA ALA A 23 13.80 -6.05 53.90
C ALA A 23 13.74 -4.75 53.07
N ALA A 24 12.91 -3.73 53.29
CA ALA A 24 11.66 -3.52 54.00
C ALA A 24 11.17 -2.13 53.51
N ALA A 25 9.86 -2.02 53.30
CA ALA A 25 8.99 -0.84 53.13
C ALA A 25 9.59 0.59 53.00
N ALA A 26 9.23 1.26 51.90
CA ALA A 26 8.89 2.67 51.90
C ALA A 26 7.71 2.92 50.94
N SER A 27 6.56 3.22 51.52
CA SER A 27 5.32 3.56 50.82
C SER A 27 5.45 4.93 50.15
N ALA A 28 5.65 4.95 48.83
CA ALA A 28 5.36 6.10 48.01
C ALA A 28 4.13 5.79 47.16
N VAL A 29 3.02 6.46 47.46
CA VAL A 29 1.80 6.47 46.64
C VAL A 29 2.15 7.21 45.34
N LEU A 30 2.74 6.50 44.39
CA LEU A 30 2.73 6.88 42.99
C LEU A 30 1.39 6.43 42.44
N ALA A 31 0.49 7.39 42.22
CA ALA A 31 -0.64 7.20 41.33
C ALA A 31 -0.09 6.95 39.92
N VAL A 32 0.28 5.69 39.67
CA VAL A 32 0.53 5.19 38.32
C VAL A 32 -0.81 5.32 37.61
N SER A 33 -0.93 6.35 36.77
CA SER A 33 -1.94 6.35 35.73
C SER A 33 -1.67 5.10 34.91
N ALA A 34 -2.45 4.05 35.17
CA ALA A 34 -2.49 2.85 34.37
C ALA A 34 -3.02 3.25 33.00
N MET A 35 -2.16 3.85 32.18
CA MET A 35 -2.29 3.74 30.74
C MET A 35 -2.24 2.24 30.50
N MET A 36 -3.39 1.64 30.24
CA MET A 36 -3.48 0.29 29.70
C MET A 36 -2.56 0.24 28.49
N GLN A 37 -1.33 -0.24 28.70
CA GLN A 37 -0.48 -0.72 27.63
C GLN A 37 -1.13 -2.00 27.16
N VAL A 38 -2.17 -1.85 26.34
CA VAL A 38 -2.62 -2.94 25.48
C VAL A 38 -1.37 -3.32 24.69
N PRO A 39 -0.88 -4.58 24.78
CA PRO A 39 0.25 -4.98 24.00
C PRO A 39 -0.10 -4.73 22.53
N ALA A 40 0.66 -3.86 21.88
CA ALA A 40 0.57 -3.69 20.44
C ALA A 40 0.93 -5.05 19.84
N ALA A 41 -0.11 -5.80 19.45
CA ALA A 41 0.08 -7.01 18.68
C ALA A 41 0.83 -6.60 17.42
N HIS A 42 2.09 -7.03 17.31
CA HIS A 42 2.95 -6.78 16.17
C HIS A 42 2.22 -7.31 14.93
N ALA A 43 1.74 -6.42 14.07
CA ALA A 43 1.08 -6.80 12.83
C ALA A 43 2.13 -7.29 11.84
N VAL A 44 1.83 -8.41 11.18
CA VAL A 44 2.66 -8.96 10.12
C VAL A 44 2.32 -8.23 8.82
N ILE A 45 3.29 -7.52 8.25
CA ILE A 45 3.18 -6.99 6.88
C ILE A 45 2.99 -8.20 5.94
N PRO A 46 2.01 -8.17 5.01
CA PRO A 46 1.82 -9.29 4.10
C PRO A 46 3.13 -9.63 3.37
N PRO A 47 3.47 -10.92 3.17
CA PRO A 47 4.66 -11.29 2.42
C PRO A 47 4.59 -10.82 0.95
N LYS A 48 3.42 -10.39 0.47
CA LYS A 48 3.17 -9.95 -0.91
C LYS A 48 2.24 -8.73 -0.94
N PRO A 49 2.52 -7.74 -1.81
CA PRO A 49 1.67 -6.57 -1.96
C PRO A 49 0.34 -6.91 -2.65
N GLN A 50 -0.71 -6.12 -2.39
CA GLN A 50 -2.04 -6.32 -3.02
C GLN A 50 -2.07 -5.97 -4.51
N GLY A 51 -1.10 -5.21 -4.98
CA GLY A 51 -0.87 -4.93 -6.40
C GLY A 51 0.61 -4.74 -6.69
N TYR A 52 0.99 -4.86 -7.96
CA TYR A 52 2.32 -4.47 -8.43
C TYR A 52 2.21 -3.08 -9.04
N PRO A 53 2.83 -2.03 -8.48
CA PRO A 53 2.76 -0.68 -9.02
C PRO A 53 3.80 -0.46 -10.13
N ILE A 54 3.85 -1.40 -11.09
CA ILE A 54 4.66 -1.26 -12.30
C ILE A 54 3.86 -0.47 -13.33
N ALA A 55 4.42 0.67 -13.77
CA ALA A 55 3.84 1.49 -14.82
C ALA A 55 3.70 0.68 -16.13
N HIS A 56 2.64 0.96 -16.89
CA HIS A 56 2.36 0.34 -18.19
C HIS A 56 2.19 -1.18 -18.22
N LEU A 57 2.19 -1.84 -17.06
CA LEU A 57 1.95 -3.28 -16.99
C LEU A 57 0.55 -3.62 -17.56
N TYR A 58 0.53 -4.54 -18.51
CA TYR A 58 -0.61 -4.98 -19.33
C TYR A 58 -1.10 -3.99 -20.40
N GLU A 59 -0.42 -2.88 -20.63
CA GLU A 59 -0.69 -2.04 -21.80
C GLU A 59 -0.30 -2.74 -23.10
N SER A 60 -1.00 -2.41 -24.19
CA SER A 60 -0.74 -2.97 -25.51
C SER A 60 0.62 -2.54 -26.05
N CYS A 61 1.34 -3.46 -26.67
CA CYS A 61 2.65 -3.19 -27.25
C CYS A 61 2.86 -3.98 -28.54
N THR A 62 3.81 -3.50 -29.34
CA THR A 62 4.48 -4.25 -30.40
C THR A 62 5.95 -4.40 -30.02
N ASP A 63 6.65 -5.37 -30.59
CA ASP A 63 8.09 -5.52 -30.33
C ASP A 63 8.85 -4.22 -30.65
N ALA A 64 8.52 -3.58 -31.78
CA ALA A 64 9.13 -2.32 -32.19
C ALA A 64 8.86 -1.18 -31.19
N SER A 65 7.61 -1.00 -30.74
CA SER A 65 7.26 0.05 -29.79
C SER A 65 7.84 -0.21 -28.40
N ALA A 66 7.90 -1.47 -27.97
CA ALA A 66 8.46 -1.86 -26.69
C ALA A 66 9.97 -1.64 -26.66
N HIS A 67 10.70 -2.02 -27.72
CA HIS A 67 12.13 -1.72 -27.83
C HIS A 67 12.41 -0.22 -27.84
N ALA A 68 11.60 0.58 -28.53
CA ALA A 68 11.72 2.03 -28.52
C ALA A 68 11.50 2.65 -27.11
N GLN A 69 10.73 1.99 -26.26
CA GLN A 69 10.45 2.39 -24.87
C GLN A 69 11.43 1.77 -23.85
N GLY A 70 12.46 1.06 -24.31
CA GLY A 70 13.51 0.49 -23.44
C GLY A 70 13.28 -0.95 -23.00
N TYR A 71 12.22 -1.63 -23.46
CA TYR A 71 11.94 -3.01 -23.09
C TYR A 71 12.75 -4.03 -23.94
N PRO A 72 13.09 -5.22 -23.40
CA PRO A 72 12.78 -5.68 -22.05
C PRO A 72 13.75 -5.11 -20.99
N GLU A 73 13.20 -4.65 -19.87
CA GLU A 73 13.99 -4.06 -18.77
C GLU A 73 13.37 -4.37 -17.40
N TRP A 74 14.17 -4.19 -16.34
CA TRP A 74 13.71 -4.25 -14.95
C TRP A 74 12.97 -2.97 -14.59
N HIS A 75 11.72 -3.10 -14.17
CA HIS A 75 10.91 -1.99 -13.66
C HIS A 75 10.65 -2.15 -12.18
N TYR A 76 10.68 -1.02 -11.49
CA TYR A 76 10.47 -0.90 -10.06
C TYR A 76 9.05 -0.42 -9.73
N GLY A 77 8.54 -0.85 -8.57
CA GLY A 77 7.36 -0.26 -7.96
C GLY A 77 7.47 -0.24 -6.44
N GLU A 78 7.23 0.92 -5.83
CA GLU A 78 7.13 1.08 -4.38
C GLU A 78 5.82 0.48 -3.88
N THR A 79 5.91 -0.50 -2.98
CA THR A 79 4.76 -1.24 -2.45
C THR A 79 4.40 -0.90 -1.03
N GLY A 80 5.31 -0.28 -0.30
CA GLY A 80 5.09 0.16 1.07
C GLY A 80 6.10 1.21 1.48
N ARG A 81 5.74 2.01 2.48
CA ARG A 81 6.67 2.91 3.17
C ARG A 81 6.41 2.88 4.67
N ARG A 82 7.50 2.87 5.44
CA ARG A 82 7.44 2.96 6.90
C ARG A 82 8.52 3.86 7.42
N TYR A 83 8.17 4.70 8.38
CA TYR A 83 9.14 5.49 9.11
C TYR A 83 9.73 4.68 10.27
N LEU A 84 11.05 4.52 10.26
CA LEU A 84 11.84 3.92 11.33
C LEU A 84 12.45 5.04 12.16
N SER A 85 11.93 5.24 13.37
CA SER A 85 12.45 6.24 14.31
C SER A 85 13.81 5.78 14.84
N ASP A 86 14.83 6.62 14.65
CA ASP A 86 16.15 6.45 15.28
C ASP A 86 16.22 7.17 16.63
N GLY A 87 15.33 8.15 16.87
CA GLY A 87 15.22 8.82 18.16
C GLY A 87 14.32 10.05 18.15
N THR A 88 14.15 10.62 19.35
CA THR A 88 13.41 11.88 19.56
C THR A 88 14.18 12.76 20.53
N ILE A 89 14.31 14.05 20.21
CA ILE A 89 14.87 15.08 21.07
C ILE A 89 13.77 16.11 21.33
N GLN A 90 13.63 16.55 22.58
CA GLN A 90 12.71 17.63 22.92
C GLN A 90 13.44 18.68 23.76
N PHE A 91 13.28 19.93 23.37
CA PHE A 91 13.78 21.08 24.11
C PHE A 91 12.62 22.02 24.45
N THR A 92 12.57 22.52 25.68
CA THR A 92 11.54 23.44 26.16
C THR A 92 12.19 24.72 26.63
N ASN A 93 11.74 25.86 26.11
CA ASN A 93 12.17 27.16 26.62
C ASN A 93 11.48 27.45 27.95
N ARG A 94 12.23 27.28 29.06
CA ARG A 94 11.78 27.59 30.42
C ARG A 94 12.16 28.99 30.90
N THR A 95 12.72 29.82 30.02
CA THR A 95 13.07 31.21 30.33
C THR A 95 11.91 32.14 30.02
N ASP A 96 12.01 33.38 30.49
CA ASP A 96 11.09 34.49 30.21
C ASP A 96 11.45 35.25 28.92
N GLN A 97 12.48 34.82 28.19
CA GLN A 97 12.96 35.45 26.97
C GLN A 97 12.82 34.53 25.75
N VAL A 98 12.86 35.10 24.54
CA VAL A 98 12.87 34.31 23.30
C VAL A 98 14.25 33.67 23.14
N VAL A 99 14.29 32.35 22.99
CA VAL A 99 15.53 31.58 22.84
C VAL A 99 15.64 31.04 21.41
N PRO A 100 16.73 31.32 20.67
CA PRO A 100 17.00 30.63 19.41
C PRO A 100 17.46 29.21 19.70
N TYR A 101 16.77 28.22 19.15
CA TYR A 101 17.15 26.82 19.21
C TYR A 101 17.75 26.36 17.87
N THR A 102 18.89 25.69 17.96
CA THR A 102 19.52 24.91 16.90
C THR A 102 19.96 23.56 17.48
N GLY A 103 19.65 22.46 16.80
CA GLY A 103 20.06 21.12 17.22
C GLY A 103 20.74 20.37 16.08
N THR A 104 21.84 19.69 16.36
CA THR A 104 22.53 18.83 15.39
C THR A 104 22.14 17.38 15.64
N ILE A 105 21.80 16.64 14.57
CA ILE A 105 21.48 15.22 14.67
C ILE A 105 22.72 14.41 14.25
N GLU A 106 23.21 13.57 15.15
CA GLU A 106 24.26 12.58 14.89
C GLU A 106 23.69 11.18 15.15
N THR A 107 23.74 10.28 14.16
CA THR A 107 23.42 8.87 14.38
C THR A 107 24.52 7.95 13.85
N GLU A 108 24.78 6.87 14.58
CA GLU A 108 25.67 5.78 14.17
C GLU A 108 24.87 4.61 13.53
N SER A 109 23.53 4.70 13.46
CA SER A 109 22.68 3.65 12.88
C SER A 109 22.67 3.68 11.35
N ASN A 110 23.21 2.62 10.73
CA ASN A 110 23.07 2.36 9.29
C ASN A 110 21.97 1.34 9.06
N HIS A 111 20.93 1.74 8.32
CA HIS A 111 19.91 0.82 7.80
C HIS A 111 20.42 0.16 6.51
N ALA A 112 20.14 -1.13 6.32
CA ALA A 112 20.64 -1.91 5.18
C ALA A 112 19.50 -2.39 4.27
N ILE A 113 19.81 -2.58 2.99
CA ILE A 113 18.88 -3.15 2.02
C ILE A 113 18.77 -4.66 2.24
N SER A 114 17.55 -5.19 2.30
CA SER A 114 17.27 -6.62 2.41
C SER A 114 16.35 -7.08 1.26
N ALA A 115 16.58 -8.26 0.69
CA ALA A 115 15.75 -8.79 -0.39
C ALA A 115 15.62 -10.32 -0.31
N THR A 116 14.50 -10.85 -0.80
CA THR A 116 14.09 -12.25 -0.62
C THR A 116 14.61 -13.23 -1.67
N SER A 117 15.37 -12.77 -2.67
CA SER A 117 15.87 -13.68 -3.71
C SER A 117 17.22 -14.28 -3.37
N ALA A 118 17.35 -15.60 -3.55
CA ALA A 118 18.61 -16.35 -3.54
C ALA A 118 19.64 -15.87 -4.60
N ALA A 119 19.24 -14.95 -5.48
CA ALA A 119 20.16 -14.12 -6.24
C ALA A 119 20.40 -12.82 -5.45
N LYS A 120 21.65 -12.59 -5.03
CA LYS A 120 22.16 -11.21 -4.89
C LYS A 120 21.65 -10.40 -6.09
N LEU A 121 21.23 -9.15 -5.89
CA LEU A 121 20.86 -8.22 -6.98
C LEU A 121 21.72 -8.56 -8.22
N PRO A 122 21.15 -9.02 -9.37
CA PRO A 122 21.86 -9.45 -10.56
C PRO A 122 23.22 -8.79 -10.76
N SER A 123 24.27 -9.60 -10.97
CA SER A 123 25.60 -9.10 -11.24
C SER A 123 25.57 -8.17 -12.46
N GLY A 124 25.93 -6.90 -12.28
CA GLY A 124 25.78 -5.88 -13.33
C GLY A 124 24.46 -5.10 -13.27
N TRP A 125 23.78 -5.04 -12.12
CA TRP A 125 22.66 -4.13 -11.83
C TRP A 125 23.08 -2.65 -11.91
N ASN A 126 23.33 -2.20 -13.15
CA ASN A 126 23.57 -0.85 -13.59
C ASN A 126 22.45 -0.43 -14.57
N THR A 127 21.24 -0.97 -14.36
CA THR A 127 20.02 -0.61 -15.07
C THR A 127 19.31 0.56 -14.36
N THR A 128 18.38 1.22 -15.06
CA THR A 128 17.50 2.29 -14.54
C THR A 128 16.84 1.92 -13.21
N ALA A 129 16.52 0.63 -12.99
CA ALA A 129 16.00 0.14 -11.72
C ALA A 129 16.80 0.60 -10.49
N LYS A 130 18.15 0.71 -10.54
CA LYS A 130 18.92 1.19 -9.37
C LYS A 130 18.63 2.66 -9.02
N SER A 131 18.49 3.52 -10.02
CA SER A 131 18.08 4.91 -9.83
C SER A 131 16.59 5.03 -9.50
N ASP A 132 15.75 4.21 -10.12
CA ASP A 132 14.28 4.25 -9.97
C ASP A 132 13.83 3.72 -8.61
N ILE A 133 14.60 2.78 -8.04
CA ILE A 133 14.40 2.24 -6.71
C ILE A 133 14.54 3.34 -5.64
N GLY A 134 15.33 4.38 -5.89
CA GLY A 134 15.51 5.51 -4.96
C GLY A 134 16.05 5.11 -3.57
N LEU A 135 16.66 3.93 -3.45
CA LEU A 135 17.27 3.43 -2.21
C LEU A 135 18.71 3.92 -2.10
N LYS A 136 19.10 4.27 -0.87
CA LYS A 136 20.46 4.71 -0.57
C LYS A 136 21.23 3.59 0.12
N LEU A 137 22.43 3.28 -0.39
CA LEU A 137 23.30 2.21 0.14
C LEU A 137 23.81 2.49 1.56
N SER A 138 23.87 3.76 1.96
CA SER A 138 24.10 4.20 3.33
C SER A 138 23.19 5.40 3.64
N ASN A 139 22.46 5.30 4.75
CA ASN A 139 21.48 6.33 5.12
C ASN A 139 21.63 6.87 6.56
N GLY A 140 22.82 6.75 7.16
CA GLY A 140 23.14 7.39 8.45
C GLY A 140 23.40 8.89 8.32
N TRP A 141 22.87 9.70 9.25
CA TRP A 141 23.04 11.16 9.31
C TRP A 141 24.52 11.55 9.18
N VAL A 142 24.83 12.56 8.36
CA VAL A 142 26.19 13.11 8.32
C VAL A 142 26.37 13.94 9.59
N GLU A 143 27.53 13.78 10.25
CA GLU A 143 27.94 14.62 11.38
C GLU A 143 27.80 16.11 10.99
N GLY A 144 26.90 16.84 11.66
CA GLY A 144 26.68 18.28 11.41
C GLY A 144 25.34 18.70 10.79
N GLU A 145 24.44 17.80 10.40
CA GLU A 145 23.10 18.18 9.91
C GLU A 145 22.28 18.88 11.02
N THR A 146 21.97 20.17 10.82
CA THR A 146 21.39 21.05 11.84
C THR A 146 19.91 21.33 11.58
N VAL A 147 19.09 21.16 12.61
CA VAL A 147 17.67 21.55 12.67
C VAL A 147 17.54 22.92 13.32
N GLY A 148 16.92 23.87 12.62
CA GLY A 148 16.73 25.25 13.06
C GLY A 148 17.41 26.27 12.13
N PRO A 149 17.52 27.55 12.53
CA PRO A 149 17.14 28.10 13.83
C PRO A 149 15.61 28.24 14.00
N VAL A 150 15.09 27.82 15.16
CA VAL A 150 13.69 28.05 15.56
C VAL A 150 13.68 29.00 16.75
N LYS A 151 12.92 30.09 16.68
CA LYS A 151 12.77 31.04 17.79
C LYS A 151 11.65 30.54 18.72
N LEU A 152 12.02 30.14 19.94
CA LEU A 152 11.08 29.65 20.94
C LEU A 152 10.74 30.75 21.93
N LYS A 153 9.46 31.09 22.06
CA LYS A 153 8.94 31.99 23.09
C LYS A 153 8.91 31.28 24.46
N PRO A 154 8.76 32.02 25.56
CA PRO A 154 8.58 31.45 26.90
C PRO A 154 7.48 30.38 26.91
N GLY A 155 7.81 29.20 27.43
CA GLY A 155 6.88 28.07 27.53
C GLY A 155 6.71 27.23 26.25
N GLU A 156 7.27 27.64 25.11
CA GLU A 156 7.23 26.84 23.88
C GLU A 156 8.26 25.70 23.94
N SER A 157 7.96 24.60 23.27
CA SER A 157 8.87 23.46 23.10
C SER A 157 9.05 23.13 21.64
N ILE A 158 10.25 22.70 21.29
CA ILE A 158 10.53 22.04 20.01
C ILE A 158 10.73 20.55 20.27
N ARG A 159 10.05 19.71 19.49
CA ARG A 159 10.28 18.27 19.47
C ARG A 159 10.75 17.89 18.08
N VAL A 160 11.96 17.35 18.02
CA VAL A 160 12.57 16.81 16.80
C VAL A 160 12.52 15.30 16.88
N GLU A 161 11.92 14.66 15.89
CA GLU A 161 11.96 13.21 15.74
C GLU A 161 12.69 12.87 14.47
N TYR A 162 13.73 12.05 14.55
CA TYR A 162 14.59 11.76 13.42
C TYR A 162 14.71 10.26 13.18
N GLY A 163 14.98 9.91 11.92
CA GLY A 163 14.90 8.54 11.47
C GLY A 163 14.98 8.40 9.96
N VAL A 164 14.67 7.20 9.50
CA VAL A 164 14.76 6.81 8.09
C VAL A 164 13.41 6.32 7.60
N LEU A 165 13.03 6.77 6.41
CA LEU A 165 11.93 6.19 5.65
C LEU A 165 12.46 4.95 4.93
N GLU A 166 11.96 3.78 5.31
CA GLU A 166 12.18 2.53 4.60
C GLU A 166 11.06 2.31 3.57
N LYS A 167 11.43 1.88 2.37
CA LYS A 167 10.53 1.51 1.29
C LYS A 167 10.52 0.00 1.13
N ASP A 168 9.32 -0.57 1.03
CA ASP A 168 9.11 -1.90 0.51
C ASP A 168 8.93 -1.81 -1.00
N PHE A 169 9.48 -2.75 -1.75
CA PHE A 169 9.43 -2.70 -3.20
C PHE A 169 9.32 -4.04 -3.89
N VAL A 170 8.87 -3.94 -5.14
CA VAL A 170 8.97 -5.00 -6.14
C VAL A 170 9.82 -4.56 -7.33
N SER A 171 10.48 -5.52 -7.95
CA SER A 171 11.08 -5.34 -9.27
C SER A 171 10.68 -6.50 -10.19
N MET A 172 10.27 -6.17 -11.41
CA MET A 172 9.77 -7.10 -12.43
C MET A 172 10.51 -6.87 -13.74
N PHE A 173 10.95 -7.95 -14.40
CA PHE A 173 11.57 -7.86 -15.72
C PHE A 173 10.45 -7.88 -16.76
N VAL A 174 10.10 -6.72 -17.30
CA VAL A 174 8.94 -6.55 -18.19
C VAL A 174 9.39 -6.68 -19.63
N THR A 175 8.61 -7.38 -20.44
CA THR A 175 8.81 -7.52 -21.88
C THR A 175 7.48 -7.37 -22.61
N CYS A 176 7.53 -7.03 -23.90
CA CYS A 176 6.39 -7.23 -24.77
C CYS A 176 6.25 -8.72 -25.07
N SER A 177 5.10 -9.31 -24.75
CA SER A 177 4.79 -10.70 -25.06
C SER A 177 3.29 -10.78 -25.26
N ASP A 178 2.87 -11.49 -26.31
CA ASP A 178 1.45 -11.62 -26.64
C ASP A 178 0.75 -10.26 -26.81
N GLY A 179 1.48 -9.30 -27.40
CA GLY A 179 1.01 -7.95 -27.68
C GLY A 179 0.75 -7.06 -26.46
N VAL A 180 1.23 -7.41 -25.26
CA VAL A 180 1.20 -6.53 -24.07
C VAL A 180 2.49 -6.59 -23.25
N LEU A 181 2.72 -5.54 -22.48
CA LEU A 181 3.79 -5.50 -21.50
C LEU A 181 3.45 -6.39 -20.31
N GLN A 182 4.26 -7.42 -20.07
CA GLN A 182 4.07 -8.35 -18.96
C GLN A 182 5.41 -8.84 -18.42
N ASN A 183 5.38 -9.47 -17.24
CA ASN A 183 6.57 -10.08 -16.67
C ASN A 183 7.09 -11.19 -17.61
N SER A 184 8.39 -11.17 -17.90
CA SER A 184 9.02 -12.18 -18.75
C SER A 184 8.89 -13.56 -18.14
N ASN A 185 8.57 -14.54 -18.99
CA ASN A 185 8.60 -15.94 -18.60
C ASN A 185 9.99 -16.32 -18.08
N GLY A 186 10.05 -16.98 -16.92
CA GLY A 186 11.30 -17.37 -16.25
C GLY A 186 11.94 -16.30 -15.35
N ALA A 187 11.49 -15.05 -15.40
CA ALA A 187 11.95 -14.00 -14.49
C ALA A 187 11.08 -13.95 -13.23
N ASN A 188 11.69 -14.16 -12.05
CA ASN A 188 10.99 -14.03 -10.78
C ASN A 188 10.83 -12.55 -10.39
N VAL A 189 9.69 -12.22 -9.77
CA VAL A 189 9.49 -10.91 -9.13
C VAL A 189 10.41 -10.81 -7.91
N ILE A 190 11.28 -9.81 -7.90
CA ILE A 190 12.14 -9.51 -6.76
C ILE A 190 11.33 -8.70 -5.75
N ARG A 191 11.43 -9.05 -4.47
CA ARG A 191 10.83 -8.30 -3.36
C ARG A 191 11.91 -7.95 -2.36
N GLY A 192 11.92 -6.71 -1.92
CA GLY A 192 12.88 -6.25 -0.93
C GLY A 192 12.40 -5.04 -0.15
N THR A 193 13.22 -4.67 0.82
CA THR A 193 13.07 -3.46 1.63
C THR A 193 14.40 -2.72 1.64
N GLY A 194 14.35 -1.40 1.77
CA GLY A 194 15.55 -0.64 2.01
C GLY A 194 15.31 0.81 2.40
N PRO A 195 16.34 1.49 2.91
CA PRO A 195 16.23 2.88 3.30
C PRO A 195 16.22 3.79 2.06
N ALA A 196 15.25 4.68 2.00
CA ALA A 196 15.09 5.61 0.87
C ALA A 196 15.53 7.03 1.24
N GLU A 197 14.93 7.58 2.29
CA GLU A 197 15.04 8.99 2.65
C GLU A 197 15.26 9.14 4.15
N ARG A 198 15.92 10.23 4.56
CA ARG A 198 16.11 10.61 5.96
C ARG A 198 15.14 11.72 6.28
N TYR A 199 14.52 11.68 7.45
CA TYR A 199 13.61 12.72 7.89
C TYR A 199 13.88 13.12 9.33
N ALA A 200 13.76 14.42 9.59
CA ALA A 200 13.56 14.98 10.91
C ALA A 200 12.22 15.72 10.91
N PHE A 201 11.29 15.28 11.76
CA PHE A 201 10.04 15.97 12.00
C PHE A 201 10.20 16.95 13.13
N VAL A 202 9.90 18.22 12.87
CA VAL A 202 10.00 19.27 13.86
C VAL A 202 8.60 19.75 14.24
N TYR A 203 8.24 19.53 15.49
CA TYR A 203 7.01 20.01 16.09
C TYR A 203 7.33 21.21 16.97
N LEU A 204 6.70 22.35 16.70
CA LEU A 204 6.64 23.46 17.62
C LEU A 204 5.39 23.29 18.49
N ILE A 205 5.61 23.00 19.77
CA ILE A 205 4.56 22.94 20.79
C ILE A 205 4.47 24.32 21.42
N HIS A 206 3.38 25.02 21.18
CA HIS A 206 3.13 26.32 21.77
C HIS A 206 2.84 26.20 23.27
N ALA A 207 2.91 27.32 24.00
CA ALA A 207 2.66 27.36 25.44
C ALA A 207 1.25 26.88 25.82
N ASP A 208 0.26 27.08 24.94
CA ASP A 208 -1.12 26.58 25.12
C ASP A 208 -1.26 25.08 24.82
N GLY A 209 -0.20 24.42 24.34
CA GLY A 209 -0.15 23.01 23.96
C GLY A 209 -0.73 22.71 22.57
N SER A 210 -1.00 23.73 21.76
CA SER A 210 -1.20 23.57 20.31
C SER A 210 0.12 23.23 19.62
N ILE A 211 0.04 22.61 18.45
CA ILE A 211 1.22 22.15 17.71
C ILE A 211 1.19 22.80 16.33
N SER A 212 2.32 23.39 15.94
CA SER A 212 2.61 23.78 14.57
C SER A 212 3.66 22.85 13.99
N ASP A 213 3.37 22.27 12.82
CA ASP A 213 4.33 21.48 12.06
C ASP A 213 5.28 22.44 11.33
N LEU A 214 6.56 22.47 11.73
CA LEU A 214 7.59 23.26 11.05
C LEU A 214 8.42 22.33 10.17
N ALA A 215 8.34 22.55 8.85
CA ALA A 215 9.20 21.99 7.79
C ALA A 215 9.69 20.54 7.97
N MET A 216 8.94 19.60 7.39
CA MET A 216 9.36 18.66 6.32
C MET A 216 8.22 17.66 6.16
N GLN A 217 7.88 17.35 4.91
CA GLN A 217 6.77 16.47 4.50
C GLN A 217 6.62 15.30 5.47
N ILE A 218 5.44 15.16 6.08
CA ILE A 218 5.13 14.11 7.07
C ILE A 218 4.73 12.84 6.27
N PRO A 219 5.63 11.89 5.95
CA PRO A 219 5.20 10.55 5.58
C PRO A 219 4.37 9.98 6.72
N SER A 220 3.45 9.08 6.36
CA SER A 220 2.71 8.28 7.32
C SER A 220 3.67 7.72 8.38
N ARG A 221 3.50 8.16 9.62
CA ARG A 221 4.08 7.47 10.77
C ARG A 221 3.44 6.08 10.84
N HIS A 222 4.13 5.17 11.50
CA HIS A 222 3.68 3.83 11.93
C HIS A 222 4.24 2.66 11.12
N ALA A 223 4.95 1.79 11.87
CA ALA A 223 4.73 0.35 11.77
C ALA A 223 3.31 0.09 12.30
N GLY A 224 2.32 0.05 11.41
CA GLY A 224 0.92 -0.12 11.77
C GLY A 224 0.67 -1.53 12.32
N ALA A 225 0.76 -1.67 13.64
CA ALA A 225 -0.01 -2.67 14.38
C ALA A 225 -1.49 -2.43 14.04
N ASN A 226 -1.98 -3.14 13.01
CA ASN A 226 -3.36 -3.61 12.79
C ASN A 226 -3.69 -3.86 11.29
N SER A 227 -2.76 -4.42 10.50
CA SER A 227 -3.11 -4.91 9.16
C SER A 227 -3.72 -6.31 9.25
N LYS A 228 -5.03 -6.46 9.01
CA LYS A 228 -5.69 -7.76 8.74
C LYS A 228 -5.94 -7.86 7.24
N PRO A 229 -5.63 -9.01 6.60
CA PRO A 229 -6.69 -10.01 6.41
C PRO A 229 -6.27 -11.46 6.70
N MET A 230 -7.27 -12.28 7.00
CA MET A 230 -7.19 -13.74 7.25
C MET A 230 -6.80 -14.55 6.01
N GLY A 231 -6.10 -15.67 6.24
CA GLY A 231 -6.00 -16.79 5.30
C GLY A 231 -4.56 -17.20 4.99
N SER A 232 -4.20 -18.43 5.35
CA SER A 232 -3.02 -19.12 4.81
C SER A 232 -3.31 -19.55 3.38
N ASP A 233 -2.37 -19.30 2.48
CA ASP A 233 -1.90 -20.21 1.42
C ASP A 233 -1.51 -19.45 0.13
N THR A 234 -0.40 -19.92 -0.45
CA THR A 234 0.12 -19.70 -1.81
C THR A 234 -0.41 -18.50 -2.61
N TYR A 235 0.49 -17.63 -3.05
CA TYR A 235 0.22 -16.75 -4.19
C TYR A 235 0.14 -17.57 -5.47
N THR A 236 -1.04 -18.07 -5.76
CA THR A 236 -1.65 -17.76 -7.05
C THR A 236 -2.10 -16.29 -6.97
N ALA A 237 -2.14 -15.57 -8.08
CA ALA A 237 -3.15 -14.54 -8.19
C ALA A 237 -4.46 -15.28 -7.87
N MET A 238 -4.96 -15.21 -6.63
CA MET A 238 -6.28 -15.77 -6.32
C MET A 238 -7.29 -14.78 -6.88
N SER A 239 -7.31 -14.77 -8.21
CA SER A 239 -8.50 -14.89 -8.97
C SER A 239 -9.26 -16.16 -8.60
N GLY A 240 -9.80 -16.16 -7.39
CA GLY A 240 -10.71 -17.16 -6.86
C GLY A 240 -11.78 -16.41 -6.05
N PRO A 241 -13.00 -16.94 -5.97
CA PRO A 241 -14.15 -16.22 -5.42
C PRO A 241 -13.80 -15.74 -4.01
N SER A 242 -13.73 -14.42 -3.83
CA SER A 242 -13.30 -13.78 -2.60
C SER A 242 -14.41 -13.90 -1.56
N LEU A 243 -14.75 -15.10 -1.07
CA LEU A 243 -15.92 -15.40 -0.22
C LEU A 243 -17.01 -14.35 -0.48
N GLU A 244 -17.39 -14.26 -1.77
CA GLU A 244 -18.27 -13.21 -2.26
C GLU A 244 -19.45 -13.23 -1.30
N SER A 245 -19.86 -12.08 -0.76
CA SER A 245 -21.11 -12.09 -0.01
C SER A 245 -22.13 -12.70 -0.95
N VAL A 246 -22.59 -13.92 -0.63
CA VAL A 246 -23.53 -14.68 -1.45
C VAL A 246 -24.59 -13.70 -1.87
N ALA A 247 -24.85 -13.64 -3.19
CA ALA A 247 -25.65 -12.59 -3.82
C ALA A 247 -26.83 -12.22 -2.90
N LYS A 248 -26.85 -10.97 -2.45
CA LYS A 248 -27.88 -10.51 -1.53
C LYS A 248 -29.18 -10.38 -2.32
N PRO A 249 -30.35 -10.52 -1.68
CA PRO A 249 -31.64 -10.28 -2.34
C PRO A 249 -31.77 -8.89 -3.00
N THR A 250 -30.94 -7.93 -2.58
CA THR A 250 -30.86 -6.57 -3.11
C THR A 250 -29.97 -6.43 -4.35
N ASP A 251 -29.24 -7.47 -4.72
CA ASP A 251 -28.34 -7.43 -5.85
C ASP A 251 -29.13 -7.47 -7.15
N HIS A 252 -28.76 -6.63 -8.12
CA HIS A 252 -29.41 -6.60 -9.42
C HIS A 252 -28.38 -6.49 -10.54
N VAL A 253 -28.72 -7.09 -11.69
CA VAL A 253 -27.90 -7.05 -12.90
C VAL A 253 -28.08 -5.68 -13.55
N VAL A 254 -26.95 -5.06 -13.90
CA VAL A 254 -26.89 -3.81 -14.65
C VAL A 254 -26.16 -4.09 -15.95
N GLU A 255 -26.89 -3.87 -17.05
CA GLU A 255 -26.36 -4.00 -18.40
C GLU A 255 -25.34 -2.88 -18.71
N PRO A 256 -24.42 -3.12 -19.65
CA PRO A 256 -23.42 -2.13 -20.04
C PRO A 256 -24.03 -0.80 -20.46
N ALA A 257 -23.45 0.31 -20.01
CA ALA A 257 -23.90 1.65 -20.42
C ALA A 257 -23.64 1.91 -21.91
N VAL A 258 -22.61 1.27 -22.46
CA VAL A 258 -22.25 1.28 -23.88
C VAL A 258 -22.23 -0.16 -24.37
N ALA A 259 -22.91 -0.44 -25.48
CA ALA A 259 -22.91 -1.78 -26.06
C ALA A 259 -21.46 -2.22 -26.35
N PRO A 260 -21.00 -3.35 -25.80
CA PRO A 260 -19.64 -3.84 -26.04
C PRO A 260 -19.41 -4.07 -27.53
N GLN A 261 -18.26 -3.64 -28.05
CA GLN A 261 -17.91 -3.85 -29.45
C GLN A 261 -17.71 -5.35 -29.71
N LYS A 262 -18.45 -5.88 -30.68
CA LYS A 262 -18.33 -7.27 -31.14
C LYS A 262 -17.54 -7.30 -32.45
N ASP A 263 -16.62 -8.24 -32.57
CA ASP A 263 -15.94 -8.49 -33.84
C ASP A 263 -16.98 -9.05 -34.84
N PRO A 264 -17.11 -8.48 -36.05
CA PRO A 264 -18.05 -8.96 -37.06
C PRO A 264 -17.84 -10.43 -37.48
N SER A 265 -16.64 -10.98 -37.27
CA SER A 265 -16.33 -12.37 -37.55
C SER A 265 -16.94 -13.34 -36.53
N TRP A 266 -17.36 -12.86 -35.36
CA TRP A 266 -17.96 -13.69 -34.30
C TRP A 266 -19.39 -14.08 -34.64
N PRO A 267 -19.81 -15.30 -34.26
CA PRO A 267 -21.15 -15.77 -34.56
C PRO A 267 -22.21 -15.11 -33.67
N ALA A 268 -23.39 -14.88 -34.24
CA ALA A 268 -24.57 -14.49 -33.48
C ALA A 268 -25.27 -15.71 -32.86
N LYS A 269 -25.98 -15.51 -31.74
CA LYS A 269 -26.79 -16.57 -31.14
C LYS A 269 -27.84 -17.07 -32.13
N GLY A 270 -27.91 -18.39 -32.31
CA GLY A 270 -28.83 -19.05 -33.23
C GLY A 270 -28.34 -19.17 -34.68
N GLN A 271 -27.18 -18.59 -35.02
CA GLN A 271 -26.56 -18.77 -36.33
C GLN A 271 -26.10 -20.24 -36.50
N THR A 272 -26.17 -20.77 -37.73
CA THR A 272 -25.67 -22.11 -38.04
C THR A 272 -24.18 -22.21 -37.78
N CYS A 273 -23.74 -23.29 -37.13
CA CYS A 273 -22.33 -23.50 -36.83
C CYS A 273 -21.48 -23.58 -38.08
N ARG A 274 -20.29 -22.99 -38.04
CA ARG A 274 -19.26 -23.23 -39.04
C ARG A 274 -18.73 -24.66 -38.90
N ALA A 275 -18.42 -25.29 -40.03
CA ALA A 275 -17.92 -26.66 -40.04
C ALA A 275 -16.63 -26.77 -39.20
N ARG A 276 -16.61 -27.70 -38.24
CA ARG A 276 -15.49 -27.98 -37.32
C ARG A 276 -15.08 -26.80 -36.42
N ASP A 277 -15.94 -25.81 -36.24
CA ASP A 277 -15.66 -24.73 -35.29
C ASP A 277 -15.87 -25.22 -33.85
N ILE A 278 -14.76 -25.29 -33.12
CA ILE A 278 -14.73 -25.68 -31.71
C ILE A 278 -14.44 -24.51 -30.76
N ALA A 279 -14.36 -23.28 -31.29
CA ALA A 279 -14.01 -22.11 -30.50
C ALA A 279 -15.19 -21.62 -29.63
N TRP A 280 -14.84 -21.00 -28.51
CA TRP A 280 -15.75 -20.17 -27.73
C TRP A 280 -15.61 -18.72 -28.19
N TYR A 281 -16.71 -17.97 -28.25
CA TYR A 281 -16.70 -16.56 -28.63
C TYR A 281 -17.33 -15.69 -27.54
N PRO A 282 -16.81 -14.47 -27.30
CA PRO A 282 -17.42 -13.55 -26.35
C PRO A 282 -18.88 -13.23 -26.73
N TYR A 283 -19.81 -13.39 -25.79
CA TYR A 283 -21.24 -13.20 -26.04
C TYR A 283 -21.76 -11.89 -25.46
N ASP A 284 -21.65 -11.71 -24.15
CA ASP A 284 -22.01 -10.47 -23.45
C ASP A 284 -21.30 -10.35 -22.10
N ILE A 285 -21.45 -9.16 -21.51
CA ILE A 285 -20.92 -8.81 -20.20
C ILE A 285 -21.96 -7.96 -19.47
N SER A 286 -22.11 -8.15 -18.16
CA SER A 286 -22.93 -7.30 -17.30
C SER A 286 -22.29 -7.17 -15.92
N SER A 287 -22.73 -6.17 -15.15
CA SER A 287 -22.31 -6.01 -13.75
C SER A 287 -23.40 -6.38 -12.77
N ILE A 288 -23.03 -6.66 -11.53
CA ILE A 288 -23.98 -6.85 -10.42
C ILE A 288 -23.75 -5.73 -9.40
N GLN A 289 -24.79 -4.93 -9.18
CA GLN A 289 -24.81 -3.85 -8.19
C GLN A 289 -25.51 -4.27 -6.89
N PRO A 290 -25.14 -3.70 -5.74
CA PRO A 290 -24.09 -2.70 -5.54
C PRO A 290 -22.67 -3.27 -5.65
N THR A 291 -21.69 -2.40 -5.85
CA THR A 291 -20.26 -2.70 -5.69
C THR A 291 -19.95 -3.08 -4.24
N TYR A 292 -18.82 -3.74 -3.99
CA TYR A 292 -18.37 -4.07 -2.63
C TYR A 292 -16.99 -3.51 -2.32
N ARG A 293 -16.77 -3.22 -1.03
CA ARG A 293 -15.50 -2.72 -0.51
C ARG A 293 -14.59 -3.91 -0.16
N LYS A 294 -13.47 -4.07 -0.88
CA LYS A 294 -12.39 -4.99 -0.49
C LYS A 294 -11.39 -4.22 0.38
N PRO A 295 -11.27 -4.55 1.69
CA PRO A 295 -10.35 -3.86 2.58
C PRO A 295 -8.89 -4.09 2.20
N GLY A 296 -8.12 -3.01 2.24
CA GLY A 296 -6.69 -2.99 1.99
C GLY A 296 -5.91 -2.97 3.30
N TYR A 297 -5.54 -1.75 3.72
CA TYR A 297 -4.73 -1.48 4.90
C TYR A 297 -5.40 -0.42 5.77
N SER A 298 -4.86 -0.20 6.97
CA SER A 298 -5.31 0.87 7.83
C SER A 298 -4.18 1.52 8.59
N THR A 299 -4.27 2.84 8.77
CA THR A 299 -3.39 3.65 9.62
C THR A 299 -4.16 4.16 10.82
N ASP A 300 -3.48 4.24 11.97
CA ASP A 300 -4.04 4.76 13.22
C ASP A 300 -3.27 6.03 13.61
N PHE A 301 -3.95 7.07 14.08
CA PHE A 301 -3.33 8.30 14.60
C PHE A 301 -4.08 8.80 15.84
N LEU A 302 -3.37 9.44 16.76
CA LEU A 302 -3.93 10.05 17.98
C LEU A 302 -3.57 11.53 17.99
N ASN A 303 -4.56 12.41 18.10
CA ASN A 303 -4.31 13.81 18.42
C ASN A 303 -3.90 13.91 19.90
N TRP A 304 -2.59 13.96 20.16
CA TRP A 304 -2.02 14.10 21.49
C TRP A 304 -1.87 15.57 21.93
N SER A 305 -2.17 16.52 21.04
CA SER A 305 -2.11 17.95 21.36
C SER A 305 -3.25 18.37 22.29
N LYS A 306 -3.13 19.57 22.85
CA LYS A 306 -4.21 20.19 23.63
C LYS A 306 -5.18 21.01 22.76
N ALA A 307 -4.96 21.08 21.45
CA ALA A 307 -5.76 21.85 20.51
C ALA A 307 -6.36 20.98 19.39
N PRO A 308 -7.30 21.50 18.60
CA PRO A 308 -7.70 20.83 17.37
C PRO A 308 -6.50 20.67 16.41
N TYR A 309 -6.49 19.57 15.66
CA TYR A 309 -5.42 19.24 14.71
C TYR A 309 -6.02 18.71 13.40
N ASP A 310 -5.53 19.22 12.27
CA ASP A 310 -5.91 18.75 10.95
C ASP A 310 -4.95 17.65 10.49
N TYR A 311 -5.43 16.40 10.58
CA TYR A 311 -4.66 15.23 10.16
C TYR A 311 -4.79 15.00 8.66
N HIS A 312 -3.67 14.90 7.95
CA HIS A 312 -3.61 14.66 6.51
C HIS A 312 -3.08 13.25 6.20
N PRO A 313 -3.96 12.23 6.15
CA PRO A 313 -3.53 10.86 5.89
C PRO A 313 -2.98 10.67 4.48
N VAL A 314 -2.01 9.77 4.35
CA VAL A 314 -1.49 9.26 3.07
C VAL A 314 -1.48 7.74 3.09
N THR A 315 -1.54 7.10 1.93
CA THR A 315 -1.41 5.64 1.84
C THR A 315 0.02 5.19 2.16
N ASP A 316 0.15 4.26 3.10
CA ASP A 316 1.42 3.63 3.50
C ASP A 316 1.76 2.39 2.67
N PHE A 317 0.76 1.72 2.08
CA PHE A 317 0.93 0.56 1.22
C PHE A 317 0.15 0.70 -0.08
N VAL A 318 0.64 0.04 -1.13
CA VAL A 318 -0.10 -0.09 -2.39
C VAL A 318 -1.32 -0.98 -2.19
N VAL A 319 -2.50 -0.48 -2.57
CA VAL A 319 -3.72 -1.29 -2.69
C VAL A 319 -4.09 -1.43 -4.14
N GLY A 320 -4.63 -2.57 -4.54
CA GLY A 320 -5.05 -2.78 -5.91
C GLY A 320 -5.77 -4.10 -6.08
N ALA A 321 -6.31 -4.28 -7.27
CA ALA A 321 -6.88 -5.54 -7.68
C ALA A 321 -6.70 -5.75 -9.18
N GLN A 322 -6.93 -7.00 -9.59
CA GLN A 322 -7.00 -7.41 -10.98
C GLN A 322 -8.30 -8.20 -11.19
N TYR A 323 -8.85 -8.12 -12.40
CA TYR A 323 -9.94 -8.96 -12.85
C TYR A 323 -9.59 -10.43 -12.68
N ASN A 324 -10.52 -11.19 -12.10
CA ASN A 324 -10.31 -12.59 -11.77
C ASN A 324 -11.09 -13.59 -12.64
N GLY A 325 -11.79 -13.13 -13.67
CA GLY A 325 -12.62 -14.03 -14.45
C GLY A 325 -11.80 -14.91 -15.39
N TYR A 326 -12.42 -16.02 -15.75
CA TYR A 326 -11.90 -17.00 -16.68
C TYR A 326 -12.61 -16.85 -18.03
N ALA A 327 -11.87 -17.09 -19.11
CA ALA A 327 -12.38 -17.08 -20.48
C ALA A 327 -11.89 -18.34 -21.21
N ASN A 328 -12.80 -19.07 -21.87
CA ASN A 328 -12.41 -20.13 -22.81
C ASN A 328 -12.08 -19.55 -24.19
N TRP A 329 -12.49 -18.32 -24.48
CA TRP A 329 -12.09 -17.64 -25.71
C TRP A 329 -10.57 -17.43 -25.71
N MET A 330 -9.88 -18.20 -26.57
CA MET A 330 -8.42 -18.14 -26.74
C MET A 330 -7.97 -17.07 -27.74
N GLY A 331 -8.88 -16.22 -28.23
CA GLY A 331 -8.47 -14.99 -28.90
C GLY A 331 -7.73 -14.08 -27.94
N ARG A 332 -7.01 -13.07 -28.43
CA ARG A 332 -6.14 -12.15 -27.64
C ARG A 332 -5.44 -12.81 -26.43
N TYR A 333 -5.02 -14.07 -26.57
CA TYR A 333 -4.34 -14.86 -25.53
C TYR A 333 -5.15 -15.04 -24.23
N GLY A 334 -6.44 -15.36 -24.33
CA GLY A 334 -7.30 -15.68 -23.18
C GLY A 334 -7.78 -14.45 -22.40
N ARG A 335 -7.87 -13.29 -23.07
CA ARG A 335 -8.22 -12.00 -22.45
C ARG A 335 -9.64 -11.61 -22.79
N LEU A 336 -10.24 -10.71 -22.01
CA LEU A 336 -11.49 -10.10 -22.42
C LEU A 336 -11.27 -9.17 -23.62
N PRO A 337 -12.28 -8.97 -24.47
CA PRO A 337 -12.18 -7.99 -25.55
C PRO A 337 -11.98 -6.58 -25.01
N ALA A 338 -11.24 -5.75 -25.76
CA ALA A 338 -10.94 -4.38 -25.36
C ALA A 338 -12.23 -3.57 -25.10
N GLY A 339 -12.23 -2.78 -24.04
CA GLY A 339 -13.36 -1.93 -23.66
C GLY A 339 -14.54 -2.65 -23.00
N TRP A 340 -14.58 -3.98 -22.96
CA TRP A 340 -15.71 -4.72 -22.38
C TRP A 340 -15.83 -4.51 -20.86
N LEU A 341 -14.72 -4.60 -20.11
CA LEU A 341 -14.75 -4.27 -18.68
C LEU A 341 -15.13 -2.79 -18.44
N GLY A 342 -14.60 -1.88 -19.26
CA GLY A 342 -14.91 -0.46 -19.19
C GLY A 342 -16.41 -0.18 -19.37
N SER A 343 -17.08 -0.94 -20.24
CA SER A 343 -18.52 -0.81 -20.51
C SER A 343 -19.42 -1.07 -19.30
N VAL A 344 -18.92 -1.80 -18.30
CA VAL A 344 -19.60 -2.09 -17.02
C VAL A 344 -18.96 -1.36 -15.84
N GLY A 345 -18.20 -0.28 -16.09
CA GLY A 345 -17.61 0.56 -15.05
C GLY A 345 -16.49 -0.12 -14.27
N ALA A 346 -15.74 -1.03 -14.90
CA ALA A 346 -14.63 -1.75 -14.29
C ALA A 346 -13.39 -1.73 -15.19
N THR A 347 -12.24 -2.14 -14.66
CA THR A 347 -10.99 -2.27 -15.43
C THR A 347 -10.30 -3.59 -15.12
N ASN A 348 -9.38 -4.02 -15.98
CA ASN A 348 -8.66 -5.26 -15.75
C ASN A 348 -7.74 -5.13 -14.52
N ARG A 349 -7.01 -4.04 -14.36
CA ARG A 349 -6.13 -3.86 -13.19
C ARG A 349 -6.09 -2.38 -12.83
N ALA A 350 -6.12 -2.09 -11.54
CA ALA A 350 -5.84 -0.77 -11.01
C ALA A 350 -5.15 -0.87 -9.64
N TYR A 351 -4.38 0.15 -9.28
CA TYR A 351 -3.77 0.26 -7.94
C TYR A 351 -3.74 1.71 -7.44
N MET A 352 -3.96 1.95 -6.14
CA MET A 352 -3.71 3.24 -5.53
C MET A 352 -2.25 3.25 -5.05
N PRO A 353 -1.38 4.14 -5.59
CA PRO A 353 0.03 4.19 -5.24
C PRO A 353 0.25 4.49 -3.76
N VAL A 354 1.42 4.10 -3.26
CA VAL A 354 1.95 4.56 -1.97
C VAL A 354 2.13 6.09 -1.99
N GLY A 355 1.86 6.76 -0.88
CA GLY A 355 1.98 8.22 -0.76
C GLY A 355 0.81 8.99 -1.40
N THR A 356 -0.28 8.31 -1.74
CA THR A 356 -1.51 8.97 -2.21
C THR A 356 -2.12 9.77 -1.06
N ALA A 357 -2.24 11.09 -1.23
CA ALA A 357 -2.91 11.96 -0.30
C ALA A 357 -4.41 11.63 -0.21
N LEU A 358 -4.90 11.45 1.01
CA LEU A 358 -6.30 11.22 1.33
C LEU A 358 -6.93 12.51 1.90
N GLY A 359 -8.26 12.53 2.03
CA GLY A 359 -9.00 13.65 2.61
C GLY A 359 -8.55 13.95 4.05
N ALA A 360 -8.44 15.25 4.38
CA ALA A 360 -8.07 15.69 5.71
C ALA A 360 -9.14 15.33 6.76
N VAL A 361 -8.70 15.10 7.99
CA VAL A 361 -9.56 14.76 9.13
C VAL A 361 -9.31 15.75 10.26
N HIS A 362 -10.34 16.51 10.61
CA HIS A 362 -10.28 17.42 11.75
C HIS A 362 -10.46 16.64 13.07
N LEU A 363 -9.48 16.74 13.96
CA LEU A 363 -9.42 16.00 15.23
C LEU A 363 -9.41 16.94 16.43
N GLN A 364 -10.31 16.72 17.37
CA GLN A 364 -10.32 17.37 18.68
C GLN A 364 -9.24 16.76 19.61
N PRO A 365 -8.85 17.47 20.68
CA PRO A 365 -7.85 16.99 21.63
C PRO A 365 -8.14 15.59 22.20
N GLY A 366 -7.22 14.66 21.99
CA GLY A 366 -7.32 13.26 22.45
C GLY A 366 -8.23 12.35 21.62
N GLU A 367 -8.74 12.80 20.49
CA GLU A 367 -9.39 11.91 19.52
C GLU A 367 -8.38 11.02 18.81
N ARG A 368 -8.80 9.79 18.55
CA ARG A 368 -8.05 8.80 17.75
C ARG A 368 -8.73 8.65 16.40
N VAL A 369 -7.98 8.52 15.34
CA VAL A 369 -8.51 8.21 14.00
C VAL A 369 -7.87 6.94 13.48
N ARG A 370 -8.71 6.10 12.87
CA ARG A 370 -8.29 4.95 12.09
C ARG A 370 -8.72 5.14 10.64
N VAL A 371 -7.78 5.34 9.74
CA VAL A 371 -8.05 5.46 8.31
C VAL A 371 -7.88 4.11 7.67
N THR A 372 -8.97 3.52 7.17
CA THR A 372 -8.92 2.26 6.41
C THR A 372 -9.14 2.57 4.95
N TYR A 373 -8.32 2.00 4.07
CA TYR A 373 -8.44 2.20 2.63
C TYR A 373 -8.29 0.88 1.88
N GLY A 374 -8.88 0.81 0.69
CA GLY A 374 -8.95 -0.43 -0.08
C GLY A 374 -9.50 -0.22 -1.49
N THR A 375 -9.80 -1.32 -2.16
CA THR A 375 -10.29 -1.32 -3.55
C THR A 375 -11.80 -1.51 -3.56
N THR A 376 -12.50 -0.73 -4.38
CA THR A 376 -13.91 -0.93 -4.71
C THR A 376 -13.98 -1.91 -5.87
N MET A 377 -14.74 -2.99 -5.68
CA MET A 377 -14.85 -4.10 -6.60
C MET A 377 -16.26 -4.16 -7.20
N THR A 378 -16.32 -4.38 -8.51
CA THR A 378 -17.55 -4.70 -9.25
C THR A 378 -17.57 -6.18 -9.57
N ARG A 379 -18.72 -6.81 -9.32
CA ARG A 379 -19.02 -8.18 -9.75
C ARG A 379 -19.41 -8.15 -11.22
N VAL A 380 -18.82 -9.03 -12.02
CA VAL A 380 -18.92 -9.06 -13.48
C VAL A 380 -19.38 -10.43 -13.93
N ASN A 381 -20.48 -10.47 -14.67
CA ASN A 381 -20.91 -11.66 -15.40
C ASN A 381 -20.37 -11.55 -16.83
N TYR A 382 -19.58 -12.54 -17.24
CA TYR A 382 -19.09 -12.66 -18.61
C TYR A 382 -19.52 -14.01 -19.16
N ARG A 383 -20.09 -14.00 -20.36
CA ARG A 383 -20.60 -15.20 -21.02
C ARG A 383 -19.95 -15.36 -22.39
N GLU A 384 -19.75 -16.61 -22.76
CA GLU A 384 -19.27 -16.99 -24.08
C GLU A 384 -20.29 -17.89 -24.77
N ILE A 385 -20.25 -17.91 -26.09
CA ILE A 385 -21.12 -18.74 -26.92
C ILE A 385 -20.29 -19.74 -27.74
N HIS A 386 -20.85 -20.93 -27.90
CA HIS A 386 -20.26 -22.05 -28.61
C HIS A 386 -21.31 -22.79 -29.43
N CYS A 387 -20.85 -23.61 -30.39
CA CYS A 387 -21.71 -24.48 -31.17
C CYS A 387 -22.41 -25.51 -30.27
N GLY A 388 -23.73 -25.51 -30.25
CA GLY A 388 -24.53 -26.51 -29.55
C GLY A 388 -24.68 -27.79 -30.34
N ARG A 389 -25.24 -28.81 -29.68
CA ARG A 389 -25.57 -30.11 -30.33
C ARG A 389 -26.65 -29.99 -31.40
N ASP A 390 -27.37 -28.86 -31.43
CA ASP A 390 -28.38 -28.51 -32.42
C ASP A 390 -27.79 -27.94 -33.73
N GLY A 391 -26.46 -27.89 -33.86
CA GLY A 391 -25.78 -27.38 -35.04
C GLY A 391 -25.86 -25.85 -35.19
N LYS A 392 -26.25 -25.14 -34.12
CA LYS A 392 -26.29 -23.67 -34.05
C LYS A 392 -25.44 -23.16 -32.90
N TYR A 393 -24.99 -21.91 -32.97
CA TYR A 393 -24.36 -21.23 -31.84
C TYR A 393 -25.43 -20.95 -30.77
N SER A 394 -25.64 -21.91 -29.87
CA SER A 394 -26.73 -21.94 -28.89
C SER A 394 -26.25 -22.25 -27.47
N LEU A 395 -25.08 -22.89 -27.34
CA LEU A 395 -24.50 -23.21 -26.04
C LEU A 395 -23.84 -21.95 -25.46
N VAL A 396 -24.40 -21.43 -24.37
CA VAL A 396 -23.85 -20.27 -23.65
C VAL A 396 -23.20 -20.75 -22.35
N SER A 397 -21.92 -20.44 -22.14
CA SER A 397 -21.26 -20.69 -20.87
C SER A 397 -21.68 -19.64 -19.86
N ASN A 398 -21.92 -20.10 -18.63
CA ASN A 398 -22.11 -19.23 -17.48
C ASN A 398 -21.06 -19.62 -16.45
N TYR A 399 -19.93 -18.91 -16.45
CA TYR A 399 -18.91 -19.08 -15.42
C TYR A 399 -19.41 -18.46 -14.11
N GLY A 400 -18.82 -18.86 -12.98
CA GLY A 400 -19.06 -18.17 -11.72
C GLY A 400 -18.79 -16.67 -11.87
N THR A 401 -19.57 -15.85 -11.14
CA THR A 401 -19.42 -14.40 -11.13
C THR A 401 -17.96 -14.02 -10.88
N ALA A 402 -17.41 -13.19 -11.77
CA ALA A 402 -16.07 -12.65 -11.61
C ALA A 402 -16.12 -11.31 -10.85
N SER A 403 -14.97 -10.76 -10.52
CA SER A 403 -14.77 -9.49 -9.84
C SER A 403 -13.65 -8.71 -10.51
N ALA A 404 -13.86 -7.41 -10.69
CA ALA A 404 -12.90 -6.46 -11.25
C ALA A 404 -12.84 -5.19 -10.40
N PRO A 405 -11.68 -4.49 -10.32
CA PRO A 405 -11.63 -3.16 -9.73
C PRO A 405 -12.50 -2.17 -10.50
N SER A 406 -13.23 -1.33 -9.76
CA SER A 406 -14.06 -0.23 -10.28
C SER A 406 -13.84 1.11 -9.56
N GLY A 407 -12.99 1.10 -8.53
CA GLY A 407 -12.60 2.29 -7.80
C GLY A 407 -11.76 1.94 -6.58
N PHE A 408 -11.57 2.92 -5.72
CA PHE A 408 -11.00 2.78 -4.38
C PHE A 408 -11.93 3.42 -3.36
N TRP A 409 -11.65 3.13 -2.10
CA TRP A 409 -12.35 3.76 -0.98
C TRP A 409 -11.36 3.98 0.16
N ALA A 410 -11.60 5.02 0.93
CA ALA A 410 -10.92 5.32 2.18
C ALA A 410 -11.92 5.91 3.19
N GLU A 411 -11.89 5.41 4.42
CA GLU A 411 -12.78 5.81 5.51
C GLU A 411 -11.97 6.06 6.77
N ALA A 412 -12.09 7.27 7.32
CA ALA A 412 -11.57 7.63 8.62
C ALA A 412 -12.63 7.36 9.69
N THR A 413 -12.33 6.46 10.62
CA THR A 413 -13.12 6.20 11.82
C THR A 413 -12.49 6.97 12.97
N VAL A 414 -13.12 8.06 13.41
CA VAL A 414 -12.66 8.87 14.54
C VAL A 414 -13.37 8.42 15.82
N THR A 415 -12.60 8.12 16.85
CA THR A 415 -13.04 7.72 18.18
C THR A 415 -12.68 8.80 19.19
N SER A 416 -13.69 9.36 19.84
CA SER A 416 -13.57 10.35 20.91
C SER A 416 -13.14 9.70 22.24
N ARG A 417 -12.76 10.53 23.22
CA ARG A 417 -12.38 10.06 24.57
C ARG A 417 -13.50 9.32 25.31
N ASP A 418 -14.74 9.70 25.04
CA ASP A 418 -15.94 9.07 25.59
C ASP A 418 -16.34 7.76 24.87
N GLY A 419 -15.58 7.38 23.83
CA GLY A 419 -15.85 6.20 23.02
C GLY A 419 -16.85 6.43 21.87
N SER A 420 -17.39 7.65 21.70
CA SER A 420 -18.22 7.97 20.55
C SER A 420 -17.42 7.87 19.24
N VAL A 421 -18.08 7.43 18.17
CA VAL A 421 -17.46 7.16 16.88
C VAL A 421 -18.14 7.94 15.77
N ARG A 422 -17.36 8.59 14.91
CA ARG A 422 -17.82 9.14 13.62
C ARG A 422 -17.00 8.59 12.47
N LYS A 423 -17.64 8.47 11.31
CA LYS A 423 -17.01 7.99 10.08
C LYS A 423 -17.00 9.09 9.03
N ILE A 424 -15.87 9.25 8.36
CA ILE A 424 -15.65 10.28 7.34
C ILE A 424 -15.09 9.59 6.10
N ASP A 425 -15.73 9.78 4.95
CA ASP A 425 -15.16 9.36 3.67
C ASP A 425 -14.00 10.29 3.31
N VAL A 426 -12.81 9.72 3.18
CA VAL A 426 -11.56 10.45 2.87
C VAL A 426 -10.99 10.01 1.52
N THR A 427 -11.82 9.37 0.67
CA THR A 427 -11.43 8.92 -0.67
C THR A 427 -11.20 10.11 -1.60
N PRO A 428 -10.05 10.23 -2.27
CA PRO A 428 -9.86 11.27 -3.27
C PRO A 428 -10.72 11.03 -4.51
N ASP A 429 -11.30 12.09 -5.08
CA ASP A 429 -12.29 11.97 -6.16
C ASP A 429 -11.77 11.22 -7.38
N LYS A 430 -10.52 11.47 -7.78
CA LYS A 430 -9.87 10.78 -8.92
C LYS A 430 -9.73 9.27 -8.74
N TYR A 431 -9.92 8.73 -7.54
CA TYR A 431 -9.83 7.31 -7.25
C TYR A 431 -11.19 6.67 -6.97
N ARG A 432 -12.30 7.42 -7.04
CA ARG A 432 -13.63 6.89 -6.71
C ARG A 432 -14.20 5.98 -7.80
N GLN A 433 -13.96 6.32 -9.06
CA GLN A 433 -14.60 5.68 -10.21
C GLN A 433 -13.65 5.63 -11.41
N VAL A 434 -13.93 4.74 -12.36
CA VAL A 434 -13.18 4.64 -13.62
C VAL A 434 -13.48 5.85 -14.54
N PRO A 435 -12.50 6.32 -15.34
CA PRO A 435 -11.14 5.78 -15.45
C PRO A 435 -10.26 6.14 -14.26
N LEU A 436 -9.57 5.13 -13.69
CA LEU A 436 -8.65 5.32 -12.58
C LEU A 436 -7.26 5.73 -13.10
N PRO A 437 -6.50 6.58 -12.38
CA PRO A 437 -5.21 7.11 -12.84
C PRO A 437 -4.17 6.06 -13.20
N THR A 438 -4.27 4.87 -12.61
CA THR A 438 -3.31 3.77 -12.72
C THR A 438 -3.92 2.54 -13.39
N GLN A 439 -5.11 2.69 -13.98
CA GLN A 439 -5.76 1.55 -14.60
C GLN A 439 -5.00 1.08 -15.82
N SER A 440 -5.04 -0.21 -16.04
CA SER A 440 -4.50 -0.86 -17.23
C SER A 440 -5.56 -1.81 -17.75
N ASP A 441 -5.92 -1.60 -19.00
CA ASP A 441 -6.86 -2.45 -19.72
C ASP A 441 -6.04 -3.55 -20.40
N ARG A 442 -6.33 -4.80 -20.03
CA ARG A 442 -5.61 -5.98 -20.53
C ARG A 442 -6.12 -6.42 -21.88
#